data_AF-A0A087MFI5-F1
#
_entry.id   AF-A0A087MFI5-F1
#
_cell.length_a   1.000
_cell.length_b   1.000
_cell.length_c   1.000
_cell.angle_alpha   90.00
_cell.angle_beta   90.00
_cell.angle_gamma   90.00
#
_symmetry.space_group_name_H-M   'P 1'
#
loop_
_entity.id
_entity.type
_entity.pdbx_description
1 polymer ?
#
loop_
_entity_poly.entity_id
_entity_poly.type
_entity_poly.pdbx_seq_one_letter_code
_entity_poly.pdbx_strand_id
1 'polypeptide(L)'
;MSALARALWAERLKLRGTLAAWMCLVAPAVVVAVYVLQITFSNFPASRVPMTPAEAWAGFVQATLVLWAFLMLPLLVTLQAALLAGLDHQGNQWKHLLALPTPRHTHYLAKLAALGALLALSQLSMFVLLPLGGVLLSVTKPAFGLAGAPSWSALAGDLAGIYFACLLLVALHTWIALRWRSFAVAVGVGMGATVMGFLIGQSGRFGPWYPWSLPMQTLATDPAVATQVTTYSVAAAVLVTALGVAWFRRSEPA
;
A
#
# COMPACT_ATOMS: atom_id res chain seq x y z
N MET A 1 -20.94 20.15 11.36
CA MET A 1 -19.86 19.19 10.99
C MET A 1 -19.19 18.66 12.26
N SER A 2 -18.99 17.34 12.38
CA SER A 2 -18.28 16.75 13.52
C SER A 2 -16.80 17.17 13.55
N ALA A 3 -16.14 17.07 14.70
CA ALA A 3 -14.71 17.40 14.83
C ALA A 3 -13.84 16.57 13.86
N LEU A 4 -14.18 15.29 13.69
CA LEU A 4 -13.51 14.38 12.75
C LEU A 4 -13.67 14.82 11.29
N ALA A 5 -14.88 15.21 10.87
CA ALA A 5 -15.11 15.68 9.50
C ALA A 5 -14.29 16.94 9.18
N ARG A 6 -14.14 17.86 10.15
CA ARG A 6 -13.29 19.05 9.98
C ARG A 6 -11.81 18.67 9.89
N ALA A 7 -11.34 17.74 10.73
CA ALA A 7 -9.96 17.27 10.69
C ALA A 7 -9.64 16.57 9.37
N LEU A 8 -10.52 15.70 8.87
CA LEU A 8 -10.37 15.05 7.56
C LEU A 8 -10.35 16.05 6.40
N TRP A 9 -11.19 17.08 6.47
CA TRP A 9 -11.18 18.15 5.48
C TRP A 9 -9.84 18.90 5.47
N ALA A 10 -9.30 19.20 6.66
CA ALA A 10 -7.99 19.85 6.80
C ALA A 10 -6.88 18.96 6.22
N GLU A 11 -6.84 17.67 6.54
CA GLU A 11 -5.84 16.74 5.97
C GLU A 11 -5.96 16.64 4.45
N ARG A 12 -7.19 16.60 3.90
CA ARG A 12 -7.40 16.63 2.45
C ARG A 12 -6.81 17.87 1.83
N LEU A 13 -7.00 19.05 2.44
CA LEU A 13 -6.46 20.31 1.94
C LEU A 13 -4.92 20.32 1.99
N LYS A 14 -4.33 19.83 3.09
CA LYS A 14 -2.87 19.71 3.25
C LYS A 14 -2.24 18.79 2.21
N LEU A 15 -2.95 17.73 1.79
CA LEU A 15 -2.45 16.77 0.82
C LEU A 15 -2.49 17.27 -0.63
N ARG A 16 -3.28 18.30 -0.95
CA ARG A 16 -3.38 18.82 -2.34
C ARG A 16 -2.04 19.38 -2.80
N GLY A 17 -1.54 18.86 -3.92
CA GLY A 17 -0.27 19.30 -4.50
C GLY A 17 0.97 18.76 -3.79
N THR A 18 0.83 17.85 -2.83
CA THR A 18 1.98 17.23 -2.14
C THR A 18 2.57 16.06 -2.93
N LEU A 19 3.84 15.78 -2.68
CA LEU A 19 4.50 14.58 -3.21
C LEU A 19 3.76 13.30 -2.82
N ALA A 20 3.21 13.22 -1.60
CA ALA A 20 2.45 12.05 -1.14
C ALA A 20 1.24 11.72 -2.03
N ALA A 21 0.54 12.76 -2.51
CA ALA A 21 -0.59 12.59 -3.43
C ALA A 21 -0.11 12.12 -4.82
N TRP A 22 0.96 12.71 -5.35
CA TRP A 22 1.55 12.28 -6.63
C TRP A 22 2.07 10.84 -6.61
N MET A 23 2.62 10.39 -5.47
CA MET A 23 3.12 9.03 -5.31
C MET A 23 2.03 7.96 -5.45
N CYS A 24 0.74 8.31 -5.24
CA CYS A 24 -0.37 7.39 -5.47
C CYS A 24 -0.48 6.95 -6.94
N LEU A 25 -0.04 7.80 -7.87
CA LEU A 25 -0.02 7.49 -9.29
C LEU A 25 1.35 6.98 -9.74
N VAL A 26 2.42 7.63 -9.28
CA VAL A 26 3.79 7.34 -9.70
C VAL A 26 4.21 5.92 -9.30
N ALA A 27 3.94 5.48 -8.07
CA ALA A 27 4.39 4.18 -7.61
C ALA A 27 3.74 3.00 -8.38
N PRO A 28 2.40 2.95 -8.57
CA PRO A 28 1.79 1.96 -9.46
C PRO A 28 2.30 2.03 -10.89
N ALA A 29 2.46 3.25 -11.44
CA ALA A 29 2.94 3.43 -12.82
C ALA A 29 4.35 2.89 -13.02
N VAL A 30 5.26 3.10 -12.05
CA VAL A 30 6.62 2.55 -12.08
C VAL A 30 6.59 1.03 -12.07
N VAL A 31 5.77 0.39 -11.22
CA VAL A 31 5.67 -1.07 -11.19
C VAL A 31 5.18 -1.64 -12.51
N VAL A 32 4.09 -1.10 -13.05
CA VAL A 32 3.54 -1.54 -14.34
C VAL A 32 4.57 -1.31 -15.46
N ALA A 33 5.21 -0.14 -15.50
CA ALA A 33 6.20 0.19 -16.51
C ALA A 33 7.42 -0.76 -16.46
N VAL A 34 7.96 -1.03 -15.27
CA VAL A 34 9.09 -1.95 -15.09
C VAL A 34 8.72 -3.36 -15.56
N TYR A 35 7.52 -3.84 -15.24
CA TYR A 35 7.11 -5.19 -15.63
C TYR A 35 6.84 -5.30 -17.13
N VAL A 36 6.19 -4.30 -17.73
CA VAL A 36 6.00 -4.20 -19.20
C VAL A 36 7.36 -4.14 -19.91
N LEU A 37 8.30 -3.36 -19.39
CA LEU A 37 9.67 -3.26 -19.92
C LEU A 37 10.37 -4.61 -19.86
N GLN A 38 10.35 -5.27 -18.70
CA GLN A 38 10.94 -6.59 -18.50
C GLN A 38 10.42 -7.60 -19.53
N ILE A 39 9.10 -7.67 -19.73
CA ILE A 39 8.53 -8.62 -20.69
C ILE A 39 8.88 -8.22 -22.13
N THR A 40 8.80 -6.93 -22.46
CA THR A 40 9.14 -6.42 -23.81
C THR A 40 10.55 -6.87 -24.21
N PHE A 41 11.54 -6.75 -23.32
CA PHE A 41 12.93 -7.15 -23.56
C PHE A 41 13.26 -8.62 -23.28
N SER A 42 12.32 -9.40 -22.73
CA SER A 42 12.55 -10.83 -22.47
C SER A 42 12.59 -11.66 -23.75
N ASN A 43 13.47 -12.65 -23.83
CA ASN A 43 13.48 -13.61 -24.93
C ASN A 43 12.59 -14.80 -24.57
N PHE A 44 11.58 -15.08 -25.38
CA PHE A 44 10.77 -16.29 -25.20
C PHE A 44 11.43 -17.45 -25.93
N PRO A 45 11.74 -18.56 -25.24
CA PRO A 45 12.28 -19.74 -25.89
C PRO A 45 11.26 -20.31 -26.89
N ALA A 46 11.76 -20.84 -28.01
CA ALA A 46 10.92 -21.44 -29.05
C ALA A 46 10.10 -22.65 -28.55
N SER A 47 10.53 -23.27 -27.44
CA SER A 47 9.84 -24.38 -26.76
C SER A 47 8.71 -23.94 -25.83
N ARG A 48 8.39 -22.64 -25.76
CA ARG A 48 7.32 -22.14 -24.88
C ARG A 48 5.97 -22.69 -25.32
N VAL A 49 5.28 -23.35 -24.41
CA VAL A 49 3.89 -23.77 -24.60
C VAL A 49 3.02 -22.51 -24.73
N PRO A 50 2.24 -22.37 -25.82
CA PRO A 50 1.31 -21.25 -25.97
C PRO A 50 0.33 -21.23 -24.79
N MET A 51 0.25 -20.07 -24.13
CA MET A 51 -0.73 -19.86 -23.06
C MET A 51 -2.05 -19.41 -23.67
N THR A 52 -3.17 -19.80 -23.06
CA THR A 52 -4.45 -19.17 -23.38
C THR A 52 -4.41 -17.69 -22.96
N PRO A 53 -5.21 -16.80 -23.58
CA PRO A 53 -5.26 -15.40 -23.18
C PRO A 53 -5.59 -15.20 -21.70
N ALA A 54 -6.46 -16.05 -21.14
CA ALA A 54 -6.82 -16.01 -19.73
C ALA A 54 -5.63 -16.33 -18.82
N GLU A 55 -4.83 -17.35 -19.15
CA GLU A 55 -3.62 -17.70 -18.40
C GLU A 55 -2.54 -16.62 -18.53
N ALA A 56 -2.37 -16.04 -19.72
CA ALA A 56 -1.44 -14.94 -19.94
C ALA A 56 -1.81 -13.71 -19.09
N TRP A 57 -3.10 -13.36 -19.04
CA TRP A 57 -3.60 -12.29 -18.17
C TRP A 57 -3.42 -12.60 -16.69
N ALA A 58 -3.76 -13.81 -16.25
CA ALA A 58 -3.59 -14.22 -14.86
C ALA A 58 -2.12 -14.17 -14.43
N GLY A 59 -1.20 -14.68 -15.26
CA GLY A 59 0.24 -14.62 -14.99
C GLY A 59 0.78 -13.18 -14.97
N PHE A 60 0.32 -12.33 -15.88
CA PHE A 60 0.70 -10.91 -15.91
C PHE A 60 0.21 -10.14 -14.68
N VAL A 61 -1.07 -10.31 -14.31
CA VAL A 61 -1.67 -9.70 -13.12
C VAL A 61 -0.94 -10.18 -11.88
N GLN A 62 -0.81 -11.49 -11.69
CA GLN A 62 -0.20 -12.10 -10.52
C GLN A 62 1.22 -11.59 -10.30
N ALA A 63 2.07 -11.63 -11.33
CA ALA A 63 3.46 -11.19 -11.19
C ALA A 63 3.58 -9.67 -10.94
N THR A 64 2.75 -8.86 -11.58
CA THR A 64 2.72 -7.41 -11.34
C THR A 64 2.28 -7.11 -9.90
N LEU A 65 1.22 -7.79 -9.43
CA LEU A 65 0.68 -7.60 -8.08
C LEU A 65 1.62 -8.14 -7.00
N VAL A 66 2.37 -9.21 -7.26
CA VAL A 66 3.40 -9.70 -6.33
C VAL A 66 4.47 -8.62 -6.13
N LEU A 67 5.03 -8.05 -7.20
CA LEU A 67 6.03 -6.97 -7.08
C LEU A 67 5.45 -5.75 -6.35
N TRP A 68 4.20 -5.40 -6.65
CA TRP A 68 3.48 -4.32 -5.99
C TRP A 68 3.32 -4.58 -4.49
N ALA A 69 2.67 -5.68 -4.11
CA ALA A 69 2.27 -5.98 -2.74
C ALA A 69 3.46 -6.31 -1.84
N PHE A 70 4.49 -6.95 -2.39
CA PHE A 70 5.66 -7.38 -1.65
C PHE A 70 6.66 -6.24 -1.41
N LEU A 71 6.99 -5.47 -2.45
CA LEU A 71 8.10 -4.51 -2.39
C LEU A 71 7.61 -3.06 -2.38
N MET A 72 6.86 -2.66 -3.41
CA MET A 72 6.58 -1.24 -3.61
C MET A 72 5.55 -0.69 -2.64
N LEU A 73 4.54 -1.48 -2.30
CA LEU A 73 3.43 -1.06 -1.45
C LEU A 73 3.87 -0.80 0.01
N PRO A 74 4.65 -1.68 0.68
CA PRO A 74 5.13 -1.39 2.03
C PRO A 74 6.04 -0.15 2.08
N LEU A 75 6.88 0.05 1.06
CA LEU A 75 7.72 1.24 0.92
C LEU A 75 6.89 2.51 0.70
N LEU A 76 5.86 2.42 -0.15
CA LEU A 76 4.94 3.53 -0.42
C LEU A 76 4.19 3.95 0.84
N VAL A 77 3.62 3.00 1.59
CA VAL A 77 2.89 3.28 2.84
C VAL A 77 3.81 3.93 3.86
N THR A 78 5.04 3.42 3.99
CA THR A 78 6.07 4.00 4.88
C THR A 78 6.36 5.45 4.49
N LEU A 79 6.64 5.70 3.21
CA LEU A 79 6.95 7.03 2.70
C LEU A 79 5.78 7.99 2.88
N GLN A 80 4.56 7.57 2.54
CA GLN A 80 3.36 8.39 2.68
C GLN A 80 3.07 8.74 4.14
N ALA A 81 3.25 7.79 5.06
CA ALA A 81 3.11 8.05 6.49
C ALA A 81 4.12 9.10 6.97
N ALA A 82 5.39 8.96 6.57
CA ALA A 82 6.45 9.90 6.93
C ALA A 82 6.21 11.29 6.35
N LEU A 83 5.75 11.40 5.09
CA LEU A 83 5.39 12.67 4.46
C LEU A 83 4.18 13.32 5.15
N LEU A 84 3.13 12.53 5.45
CA LEU A 84 1.91 13.01 6.11
C LEU A 84 2.17 13.52 7.53
N ALA A 85 3.02 12.85 8.29
CA ALA A 85 3.46 13.33 9.60
C ALA A 85 4.40 14.54 9.47
N GLY A 86 5.26 14.53 8.45
CA GLY A 86 6.19 15.62 8.14
C GLY A 86 5.49 16.97 7.94
N LEU A 87 4.29 17.00 7.35
CA LEU A 87 3.49 18.22 7.19
C LEU A 87 3.17 18.93 8.51
N ASP A 88 3.06 18.18 9.61
CA ASP A 88 2.74 18.73 10.93
C ASP A 88 3.99 18.93 11.81
N HIS A 89 5.05 18.15 11.58
CA HIS A 89 6.32 18.32 12.26
C HIS A 89 7.12 19.50 11.71
N GLN A 90 6.94 19.85 10.44
CA GLN A 90 7.55 21.05 9.86
C GLN A 90 6.98 22.32 10.52
N GLY A 91 7.87 23.20 10.99
CA GLY A 91 7.49 24.49 11.57
C GLY A 91 6.72 24.41 12.90
N ASN A 92 6.81 23.30 13.65
CA ASN A 92 6.09 23.12 14.93
C ASN A 92 4.56 23.27 14.85
N GLN A 93 3.97 23.05 13.67
CA GLN A 93 2.52 23.19 13.45
C GLN A 93 1.68 22.25 14.32
N TRP A 94 2.27 21.14 14.79
CA TRP A 94 1.65 20.24 15.76
C TRP A 94 1.19 20.96 17.05
N LYS A 95 1.92 21.99 17.52
CA LYS A 95 1.55 22.75 18.73
C LYS A 95 0.28 23.56 18.49
N HIS A 96 0.16 24.19 17.33
CA HIS A 96 -1.04 24.93 16.94
C HIS A 96 -2.24 23.98 16.77
N LEU A 97 -2.03 22.80 16.18
CA LEU A 97 -3.08 21.78 16.02
C LEU A 97 -3.61 21.25 17.36
N LEU A 98 -2.74 21.06 18.36
CA LEU A 98 -3.13 20.58 19.69
C LEU A 98 -3.67 21.66 20.61
N ALA A 99 -3.46 22.94 20.29
CA ALA A 99 -4.06 24.06 21.00
C ALA A 99 -5.54 24.29 20.63
N LEU A 100 -6.00 23.72 19.51
CA LEU A 100 -7.41 23.77 19.12
C LEU A 100 -8.27 22.98 20.12
N PRO A 101 -9.53 23.40 20.37
CA PRO A 101 -10.46 22.70 21.25
C PRO A 101 -11.06 21.46 20.56
N THR A 102 -10.19 20.63 19.96
CA THR A 102 -10.55 19.36 19.33
C THR A 102 -9.90 18.21 20.08
N PRO A 103 -10.57 17.05 20.21
CA PRO A 103 -10.00 15.91 20.90
C PRO A 103 -8.73 15.42 20.20
N ARG A 104 -7.68 15.09 20.97
CA ARG A 104 -6.41 14.59 20.41
C ARG A 104 -6.59 13.35 19.53
N HIS A 105 -7.50 12.44 19.90
CA HIS A 105 -7.78 11.23 19.12
C HIS A 105 -8.29 11.54 17.70
N THR A 106 -8.94 12.69 17.51
CA THR A 106 -9.47 13.12 16.22
C THR A 106 -8.34 13.35 15.21
N HIS A 107 -7.23 13.94 15.64
CA HIS A 107 -6.06 14.19 14.78
C HIS A 107 -5.38 12.88 14.36
N TYR A 108 -5.22 11.94 15.29
CA TYR A 108 -4.68 10.62 14.99
C TYR A 108 -5.54 9.86 13.98
N LEU A 109 -6.85 9.79 14.22
CA LEU A 109 -7.79 9.08 13.33
C LEU A 109 -7.90 9.76 11.97
N ALA A 110 -7.81 11.09 11.90
CA ALA A 110 -7.79 11.81 10.63
C ALA A 110 -6.56 11.44 9.78
N LYS A 111 -5.38 11.30 10.40
CA LYS A 111 -4.16 10.86 9.70
C LYS A 111 -4.22 9.41 9.26
N LEU A 112 -4.71 8.53 10.13
CA LEU A 112 -4.92 7.13 9.79
C LEU A 112 -5.84 7.00 8.56
N ALA A 113 -6.96 7.72 8.57
CA ALA A 113 -7.91 7.74 7.46
C ALA A 113 -7.31 8.38 6.20
N ALA A 114 -6.52 9.45 6.32
CA ALA A 114 -5.84 10.06 5.19
C ALA A 114 -4.83 9.10 4.54
N LEU A 115 -4.03 8.39 5.34
CA LEU A 115 -3.10 7.37 4.85
C LEU A 115 -3.84 6.19 4.20
N GLY A 116 -4.94 5.72 4.81
CA GLY A 116 -5.83 4.72 4.20
C GLY A 116 -6.44 5.18 2.87
N ALA A 117 -6.82 6.45 2.75
CA ALA A 117 -7.34 7.02 1.51
C ALA A 117 -6.26 7.13 0.42
N LEU A 118 -5.02 7.48 0.77
CA LEU A 118 -3.88 7.48 -0.17
C LEU A 118 -3.57 6.06 -0.67
N LEU A 119 -3.63 5.07 0.24
CA LEU A 119 -3.51 3.67 -0.13
C LEU A 119 -4.63 3.25 -1.10
N ALA A 120 -5.89 3.57 -0.79
CA ALA A 120 -7.03 3.27 -1.66
C ALA A 120 -6.87 3.91 -3.06
N LEU A 121 -6.43 5.17 -3.11
CA LEU A 121 -6.15 5.86 -4.37
C LEU A 121 -5.05 5.15 -5.18
N SER A 122 -4.00 4.66 -4.51
CA SER A 122 -2.93 3.89 -5.15
C SER A 122 -3.43 2.57 -5.73
N GLN A 123 -4.34 1.88 -5.04
CA GLN A 123 -4.99 0.67 -5.56
C GLN A 123 -5.89 0.98 -6.76
N LEU A 124 -6.64 2.10 -6.72
CA LEU A 124 -7.44 2.54 -7.87
C LEU A 124 -6.56 2.89 -9.08
N SER A 125 -5.42 3.55 -8.85
CA SER A 125 -4.42 3.79 -9.90
C SER A 125 -3.89 2.48 -10.47
N MET A 126 -3.58 1.48 -9.63
CA MET A 126 -3.16 0.15 -10.09
C MET A 126 -4.26 -0.56 -10.91
N PHE A 127 -5.52 -0.48 -10.47
CA PHE A 127 -6.67 -1.06 -11.18
C PHE A 127 -6.81 -0.54 -12.61
N VAL A 128 -6.47 0.74 -12.84
CA VAL A 128 -6.52 1.36 -14.17
C VAL A 128 -5.24 1.10 -14.96
N LEU A 129 -4.06 1.26 -14.33
CA LEU A 129 -2.78 1.20 -15.02
C LEU A 129 -2.39 -0.21 -15.45
N LEU A 130 -2.73 -1.24 -14.67
CA LEU A 130 -2.34 -2.62 -14.98
C LEU A 130 -2.96 -3.10 -16.31
N PRO A 131 -4.28 -2.97 -16.55
CA PRO A 131 -4.86 -3.28 -17.86
C PRO A 131 -4.26 -2.46 -19.00
N LEU A 132 -3.97 -1.17 -18.79
CA LEU A 132 -3.31 -0.32 -19.79
C LEU A 132 -1.90 -0.84 -20.14
N GLY A 133 -1.14 -1.30 -19.15
CA GLY A 133 0.14 -1.95 -19.36
C GLY A 133 0.02 -3.25 -20.16
N GLY A 134 -1.02 -4.03 -19.91
CA GLY A 134 -1.32 -5.25 -20.68
C GLY A 134 -1.70 -4.96 -22.13
N VAL A 135 -2.48 -3.90 -22.39
CA VAL A 135 -2.80 -3.42 -23.75
C VAL A 135 -1.54 -2.92 -24.47
N LEU A 136 -0.66 -2.19 -23.78
CA LEU A 136 0.62 -1.80 -24.37
C LEU A 136 1.45 -3.02 -24.76
N LEU A 137 1.48 -4.04 -23.89
CA LEU A 137 2.24 -5.26 -24.12
C LEU A 137 1.68 -6.14 -25.25
N SER A 138 0.36 -6.13 -25.47
CA SER A 138 -0.24 -6.84 -26.61
C SER A 138 0.19 -6.24 -27.96
N VAL A 139 0.52 -4.94 -27.99
CA VAL A 139 1.08 -4.26 -29.16
C VAL A 139 2.59 -4.46 -29.28
N THR A 140 3.35 -4.29 -28.20
CA THR A 140 4.83 -4.38 -28.26
C THR A 140 5.35 -5.81 -28.31
N LYS A 141 4.61 -6.78 -27.75
CA LYS A 141 4.98 -8.20 -27.72
C LYS A 141 3.76 -9.11 -27.86
N PRO A 142 3.14 -9.20 -29.06
CA PRO A 142 1.95 -10.03 -29.29
C PRO A 142 2.15 -11.50 -28.91
N ALA A 143 3.38 -12.01 -29.04
CA ALA A 143 3.77 -13.37 -28.65
C ALA A 143 3.58 -13.70 -27.16
N PHE A 144 3.36 -12.69 -26.31
CA PHE A 144 3.03 -12.91 -24.89
C PHE A 144 1.58 -13.41 -24.70
N GLY A 145 0.69 -13.19 -25.66
CA GLY A 145 -0.65 -13.80 -25.68
C GLY A 145 -1.75 -13.01 -24.95
N LEU A 146 -1.54 -11.74 -24.61
CA LEU A 146 -2.56 -10.89 -23.98
C LEU A 146 -3.61 -10.42 -25.00
N ALA A 147 -4.53 -11.31 -25.36
CA ALA A 147 -5.72 -10.95 -26.13
C ALA A 147 -6.88 -10.59 -25.20
N GLY A 148 -7.75 -9.66 -25.63
CA GLY A 148 -8.93 -9.26 -24.87
C GLY A 148 -8.60 -8.48 -23.60
N ALA A 149 -9.45 -8.62 -22.57
CA ALA A 149 -9.35 -7.91 -21.30
C ALA A 149 -9.08 -8.88 -20.14
N PRO A 150 -8.46 -8.42 -19.03
CA PRO A 150 -8.33 -9.22 -17.82
C PRO A 150 -9.69 -9.49 -17.17
N SER A 151 -9.72 -10.45 -16.26
CA SER A 151 -10.87 -10.64 -15.36
C SER A 151 -10.95 -9.47 -14.37
N TRP A 152 -11.88 -8.53 -14.62
CA TRP A 152 -12.08 -7.35 -13.78
C TRP A 152 -12.44 -7.69 -12.33
N SER A 153 -13.24 -8.74 -12.13
CA SER A 153 -13.63 -9.19 -10.79
C SER A 153 -12.47 -9.80 -10.02
N ALA A 154 -11.61 -10.60 -10.69
CA ALA A 154 -10.41 -11.15 -10.07
C ALA A 154 -9.44 -10.03 -9.67
N LEU A 155 -9.15 -9.11 -10.60
CA LEU A 155 -8.27 -7.96 -10.34
C LEU A 155 -8.79 -7.08 -9.18
N ALA A 156 -10.10 -6.79 -9.15
CA ALA A 156 -10.71 -6.04 -8.06
C ALA A 156 -10.63 -6.80 -6.73
N GLY A 157 -10.84 -8.11 -6.75
CA GLY A 157 -10.71 -8.99 -5.59
C GLY A 157 -9.30 -8.99 -5.00
N ASP A 158 -8.28 -9.15 -5.86
CA ASP A 158 -6.88 -9.15 -5.45
C ASP A 158 -6.48 -7.80 -4.84
N LEU A 159 -6.82 -6.69 -5.50
CA LEU A 159 -6.51 -5.34 -5.00
C LEU A 159 -7.25 -5.02 -3.69
N ALA A 160 -8.49 -5.50 -3.54
CA ALA A 160 -9.23 -5.37 -2.29
C ALA A 160 -8.57 -6.18 -1.16
N GLY A 161 -8.19 -7.43 -1.43
CA GLY A 161 -7.46 -8.27 -0.49
C GLY A 161 -6.16 -7.60 -0.02
N ILE A 162 -5.35 -7.11 -0.97
CA ILE A 162 -4.12 -6.37 -0.68
C ILE A 162 -4.43 -5.12 0.17
N TYR A 163 -5.47 -4.35 -0.17
CA TYR A 163 -5.87 -3.17 0.59
C TYR A 163 -6.17 -3.48 2.06
N PHE A 164 -7.00 -4.50 2.32
CA PHE A 164 -7.37 -4.88 3.68
C PHE A 164 -6.19 -5.49 4.45
N ALA A 165 -5.33 -6.27 3.78
CA ALA A 165 -4.09 -6.78 4.37
C ALA A 165 -3.11 -5.65 4.76
N CYS A 166 -3.08 -4.56 4.00
CA CYS A 166 -2.25 -3.39 4.29
C CYS A 166 -2.74 -2.53 5.47
N LEU A 167 -3.96 -2.71 6.00
CA LEU A 167 -4.48 -1.86 7.07
C LEU A 167 -3.63 -1.93 8.35
N LEU A 168 -3.00 -3.09 8.61
CA LEU A 168 -2.06 -3.22 9.72
C LEU A 168 -0.82 -2.34 9.51
N LEU A 169 -0.26 -2.32 8.30
CA LEU A 169 0.86 -1.44 7.94
C LEU A 169 0.48 0.03 8.06
N VAL A 170 -0.72 0.41 7.60
CA VAL A 170 -1.24 1.78 7.74
C VAL A 170 -1.31 2.18 9.21
N ALA A 171 -1.80 1.31 10.09
CA ALA A 171 -1.87 1.58 11.53
C ALA A 171 -0.47 1.71 12.18
N LEU A 172 0.44 0.77 11.87
CA LEU A 172 1.82 0.78 12.39
C LEU A 172 2.58 2.03 11.95
N HIS A 173 2.57 2.34 10.65
CA HIS A 173 3.31 3.47 10.10
C HIS A 173 2.71 4.81 10.50
N THR A 174 1.40 4.91 10.69
CA THR A 174 0.79 6.10 11.30
C THR A 174 1.33 6.34 12.71
N TRP A 175 1.39 5.28 13.53
CA TRP A 175 1.93 5.39 14.88
C TRP A 175 3.42 5.75 14.88
N ILE A 176 4.24 5.06 14.08
CA ILE A 176 5.68 5.31 13.96
C ILE A 176 5.93 6.75 13.50
N ALA A 177 5.28 7.18 12.42
CA ALA A 177 5.51 8.51 11.86
C ALA A 177 5.09 9.65 12.81
N LEU A 178 4.10 9.41 13.68
CA LEU A 178 3.69 10.37 14.72
C LEU A 178 4.54 10.29 15.99
N ARG A 179 5.17 9.15 16.26
CA ARG A 179 6.00 8.92 17.45
C ARG A 179 7.36 9.62 17.37
N TRP A 180 7.91 9.73 16.16
CA TRP A 180 9.22 10.32 15.89
C TRP A 180 9.13 11.46 14.88
N ARG A 181 9.71 12.63 15.21
CA ARG A 181 9.82 13.77 14.28
C ARG A 181 10.72 13.51 13.08
N SER A 182 11.67 12.59 13.20
CA SER A 182 12.66 12.33 12.16
C SER A 182 12.05 11.55 11.01
N PHE A 183 11.99 12.20 9.84
CA PHE A 183 11.62 11.57 8.57
C PHE A 183 12.50 10.33 8.29
N ALA A 184 13.80 10.43 8.55
CA ALA A 184 14.75 9.34 8.34
C ALA A 184 14.45 8.13 9.22
N VAL A 185 14.00 8.33 10.46
CA VAL A 185 13.62 7.22 11.36
C VAL A 185 12.37 6.52 10.85
N ALA A 186 11.32 7.29 10.50
CA ALA A 186 10.07 6.72 10.00
C ALA A 186 10.30 5.90 8.73
N VAL A 187 11.06 6.44 7.77
CA VAL A 187 11.39 5.76 6.52
C VAL A 187 12.32 4.58 6.73
N GLY A 188 13.39 4.76 7.52
CA GLY A 188 14.38 3.71 7.79
C GLY A 188 13.79 2.46 8.43
N VAL A 189 12.85 2.62 9.37
CA VAL A 189 12.13 1.49 9.99
C VAL A 189 11.34 0.70 8.95
N GLY A 190 10.58 1.38 8.08
CA GLY A 190 9.80 0.70 7.06
C GLY A 190 10.64 0.05 5.97
N MET A 191 11.74 0.69 5.56
CA MET A 191 12.68 0.09 4.61
C MET A 191 13.33 -1.17 5.20
N GLY A 192 13.87 -1.08 6.43
CA GLY A 192 14.47 -2.22 7.10
C GLY A 192 13.49 -3.38 7.29
N ALA A 193 12.26 -3.07 7.72
CA ALA A 193 11.22 -4.08 7.87
C ALA A 193 10.76 -4.70 6.54
N THR A 194 10.73 -3.92 5.45
CA THR A 194 10.43 -4.47 4.12
C THR A 194 11.53 -5.45 3.67
N VAL A 195 12.80 -5.11 3.90
CA VAL A 195 13.94 -6.00 3.61
C VAL A 195 13.87 -7.28 4.44
N MET A 196 13.58 -7.19 5.74
CA MET A 196 13.36 -8.38 6.57
C MET A 196 12.16 -9.20 6.10
N GLY A 197 11.13 -8.54 5.58
CA GLY A 197 9.96 -9.16 4.95
C GLY A 197 10.33 -10.05 3.77
N PHE A 198 11.41 -9.78 3.06
CA PHE A 198 11.91 -10.66 2.00
C PHE A 198 12.36 -12.01 2.51
N LEU A 199 12.98 -12.06 3.69
CA LEU A 199 13.42 -13.32 4.28
C LEU A 199 12.27 -14.02 5.00
N ILE A 200 11.47 -13.27 5.75
CA ILE A 200 10.41 -13.81 6.60
C ILE A 200 9.20 -14.26 5.76
N GLY A 201 8.85 -13.49 4.72
CA GLY A 201 7.69 -13.73 3.85
C GLY A 201 7.75 -15.07 3.12
N GLN A 202 8.96 -15.55 2.83
CA GLN A 202 9.17 -16.84 2.15
C GLN A 202 8.97 -18.05 3.07
N SER A 203 8.89 -17.84 4.39
CA SER A 203 8.59 -18.91 5.33
C SER A 203 7.08 -19.14 5.39
N GLY A 204 6.61 -20.34 5.06
CA GLY A 204 5.20 -20.71 5.22
C GLY A 204 4.69 -20.60 6.68
N ARG A 205 5.60 -20.67 7.66
CA ARG A 205 5.27 -20.52 9.09
C ARG A 205 5.15 -19.05 9.53
N PHE A 206 6.02 -18.16 9.03
CA PHE A 206 6.13 -16.79 9.54
C PHE A 206 5.58 -15.73 8.58
N GLY A 207 5.58 -15.99 7.27
CA GLY A 207 5.09 -15.07 6.24
C GLY A 207 3.65 -14.61 6.43
N PRO A 208 2.69 -15.50 6.77
CA PRO A 208 1.30 -15.12 7.03
C PRO A 208 1.07 -14.25 8.30
N TRP A 209 2.12 -13.99 9.09
CA TRP A 209 2.03 -13.24 10.34
C TRP A 209 2.85 -11.96 10.35
N TYR A 210 3.82 -11.82 9.45
CA TYR A 210 4.70 -10.67 9.43
C TYR A 210 4.06 -9.48 8.67
N PRO A 211 3.86 -8.31 9.30
CA PRO A 211 3.01 -7.24 8.73
C PRO A 211 3.39 -6.77 7.34
N TRP A 212 4.70 -6.71 7.03
CA TRP A 212 5.20 -6.25 5.74
C TRP A 212 5.09 -7.28 4.62
N SER A 213 4.88 -8.57 4.94
CA SER A 213 4.61 -9.60 3.93
C SER A 213 3.13 -9.89 3.74
N LEU A 214 2.26 -9.52 4.68
CA LEU A 214 0.80 -9.79 4.61
C LEU A 214 0.17 -9.41 3.25
N PRO A 215 0.47 -8.24 2.64
CA PRO A 215 -0.15 -7.88 1.37
C PRO A 215 0.20 -8.83 0.24
N MET A 216 1.40 -9.41 0.23
CA MET A 216 1.78 -10.43 -0.76
C MET A 216 1.05 -11.75 -0.50
N GLN A 217 0.87 -12.12 0.77
CA GLN A 217 0.27 -13.40 1.15
C GLN A 217 -1.21 -13.52 0.75
N THR A 218 -1.90 -12.42 0.44
CA THR A 218 -3.26 -12.48 -0.12
C THR A 218 -3.30 -13.03 -1.54
N LEU A 219 -2.16 -13.03 -2.24
CA LEU A 219 -2.01 -13.59 -3.59
C LEU A 219 -1.58 -15.06 -3.57
N ALA A 220 -1.52 -15.69 -2.39
CA ALA A 220 -1.24 -17.10 -2.26
C ALA A 220 -2.34 -17.94 -2.96
N THR A 221 -1.95 -19.09 -3.49
CA THR A 221 -2.87 -19.99 -4.22
C THR A 221 -4.00 -20.52 -3.33
N ASP A 222 -3.78 -20.62 -2.02
CA ASP A 222 -4.77 -21.09 -1.06
C ASP A 222 -5.70 -19.94 -0.59
N PRO A 223 -7.01 -19.97 -0.93
CA PRO A 223 -7.97 -18.95 -0.50
C PRO A 223 -8.13 -18.86 1.03
N ALA A 224 -7.87 -19.94 1.76
CA ALA A 224 -7.94 -19.95 3.23
C ALA A 224 -6.86 -19.04 3.83
N VAL A 225 -5.66 -19.05 3.25
CA VAL A 225 -4.55 -18.17 3.65
C VAL A 225 -4.91 -16.71 3.40
N ALA A 226 -5.46 -16.39 2.22
CA ALA A 226 -5.87 -15.02 1.90
C ALA A 226 -6.93 -14.48 2.88
N THR A 227 -7.91 -15.31 3.23
CA THR A 227 -8.95 -14.98 4.21
C THR A 227 -8.35 -14.77 5.60
N GLN A 228 -7.53 -15.72 6.08
CA GLN A 228 -6.85 -15.64 7.37
C GLN A 228 -6.01 -14.36 7.48
N VAL A 229 -5.17 -14.08 6.48
CA VAL A 229 -4.29 -12.91 6.43
C VAL A 229 -5.10 -11.62 6.48
N THR A 230 -6.20 -11.55 5.72
CA THR A 230 -7.07 -10.37 5.69
C THR A 230 -7.73 -10.15 7.04
N THR A 231 -8.34 -11.18 7.63
CA THR A 231 -8.97 -11.08 8.96
C THR A 231 -7.97 -10.71 10.05
N TYR A 232 -6.80 -11.34 10.05
CA TYR A 232 -5.71 -11.02 10.98
C TYR A 232 -5.28 -9.56 10.84
N SER A 233 -5.06 -9.09 9.60
CA SER A 233 -4.63 -7.71 9.33
C SER A 233 -5.63 -6.69 9.84
N VAL A 234 -6.93 -6.91 9.60
CA VAL A 234 -8.00 -6.01 10.06
C VAL A 234 -8.07 -6.00 11.59
N ALA A 235 -8.08 -7.18 12.23
CA ALA A 235 -8.14 -7.28 13.68
C ALA A 235 -6.93 -6.63 14.37
N ALA A 236 -5.72 -6.92 13.86
CA ALA A 236 -4.49 -6.33 14.35
C ALA A 236 -4.45 -4.82 14.10
N ALA A 237 -4.94 -4.33 12.95
CA ALA A 237 -5.03 -2.89 12.67
C ALA A 237 -5.92 -2.15 13.67
N VAL A 238 -7.06 -2.73 14.04
CA VAL A 238 -7.95 -2.17 15.08
C VAL A 238 -7.24 -2.10 16.42
N LEU A 239 -6.55 -3.17 16.81
CA LEU A 239 -5.80 -3.21 18.08
C LEU A 239 -4.65 -2.20 18.11
N VAL A 240 -3.82 -2.13 17.06
CA VAL A 240 -2.73 -1.16 16.94
C VAL A 240 -3.26 0.26 16.91
N THR A 241 -4.39 0.51 16.24
CA THR A 241 -5.06 1.82 16.22
C THR A 241 -5.52 2.22 17.62
N ALA A 242 -6.15 1.31 18.36
CA ALA A 242 -6.60 1.58 19.73
C ALA A 242 -5.42 1.92 20.66
N LEU A 243 -4.32 1.16 20.56
CA LEU A 243 -3.09 1.43 21.31
C LEU A 243 -2.45 2.76 20.90
N GLY A 244 -2.38 3.04 19.59
CA GLY A 244 -1.85 4.29 19.06
C GLY A 244 -2.64 5.51 19.52
N VAL A 245 -3.98 5.43 19.53
CA VAL A 245 -4.87 6.48 20.06
C VAL A 245 -4.67 6.64 21.57
N ALA A 246 -4.62 5.55 22.34
CA ALA A 246 -4.41 5.61 23.79
C ALA A 246 -3.07 6.27 24.14
N TRP A 247 -2.01 5.94 23.39
CA TRP A 247 -0.70 6.55 23.51
C TRP A 247 -0.73 8.05 23.15
N PHE A 248 -1.36 8.41 22.02
CA PHE A 248 -1.43 9.80 21.52
C PHE A 248 -2.23 10.72 22.45
N ARG A 249 -3.19 10.18 23.21
CA ARG A 249 -3.91 10.94 24.23
C ARG A 249 -3.04 11.33 25.41
N ARG A 250 -2.09 10.48 25.80
CA ARG A 250 -1.25 10.66 27.00
C ARG A 250 0.07 11.37 26.70
N SER A 251 0.57 11.25 25.48
CA SER A 251 1.91 11.72 25.12
C SER A 251 1.86 13.10 24.49
N GLU A 252 2.87 13.92 24.77
CA GLU A 252 3.21 15.04 23.90
C GLU A 252 4.09 14.50 22.76
N PRO A 253 3.74 14.73 21.48
CA PRO A 253 4.60 14.40 20.35
C PRO A 253 6.01 14.97 20.54
N ALA A 254 6.97 14.08 20.76
CA ALA A 254 8.38 14.40 21.01
C ALA A 254 9.01 15.10 19.82
#